data_AF-A0A163JVT9-F1
#
_entry.id   AF-A0A163JVT9-F1
#
_cell.length_a   1.000
_cell.length_b   1.000
_cell.length_c   1.000
_cell.angle_alpha   90.00
_cell.angle_beta   90.00
_cell.angle_gamma   90.00
#
_symmetry.space_group_name_H-M   'P 1'
#
loop_
_entity.id
_entity.type
_entity.pdbx_description
1 polymer ?
#
loop_
_entity_poly.entity_id
_entity_poly.type
_entity_poly.pdbx_seq_one_letter_code
_entity_poly.pdbx_strand_id
1 'polypeptide(L)'
;MMDVHGPLTPPEDQREEHETQKPSVKFDLANVNTDHSTESSNIVQQQEQEEQLPSPSIDINAHMVPDSILVALLDREQEMKGLVQHNLSFFQSIQQHLGPAQWQDFERILYCGRQQLSDKQWMTKIEDLLDQVPCMVGTFKELVGYVDDDVGTNNDGNVNDYPFLNHVDLCHIRRYPERLHAFKSSYPQFFINCQQTLPKDTMSILESTLFTPISQLSDNQWKGIIKKHLSPYPNLMDQLKEIIAYEVDDE
;
A
#
# COMPACT_ATOMS: atom_id res chain seq x y z
N MET A 1 -5.97 77.57 21.19
CA MET A 1 -6.31 77.08 19.84
C MET A 1 -6.20 75.57 19.89
N MET A 2 -7.33 74.87 19.76
CA MET A 2 -7.45 73.42 19.89
C MET A 2 -7.71 72.86 18.49
N ASP A 3 -6.82 72.00 17.99
CA ASP A 3 -7.06 71.24 16.76
C ASP A 3 -7.41 69.80 17.13
N VAL A 4 -8.62 69.42 16.75
CA VAL A 4 -9.28 68.15 17.03
C VAL A 4 -9.14 67.28 15.79
N HIS A 5 -8.29 66.25 15.85
CA HIS A 5 -8.20 65.24 14.80
C HIS A 5 -9.20 64.11 15.09
N GLY A 6 -10.20 63.98 14.21
CA GLY A 6 -11.16 62.88 14.21
C GLY A 6 -10.59 61.60 13.55
N PRO A 7 -11.16 60.42 13.86
CA PRO A 7 -10.68 59.15 13.32
C PRO A 7 -11.20 58.89 11.89
N LEU A 8 -10.31 58.42 11.02
CA LEU A 8 -10.60 57.93 9.68
C LEU A 8 -11.00 56.45 9.76
N THR A 9 -12.25 56.16 9.41
CA THR A 9 -12.76 54.80 9.19
C THR A 9 -12.36 54.32 7.78
N PRO A 10 -11.90 53.07 7.59
CA PRO A 10 -11.67 52.50 6.27
C PRO A 10 -12.99 52.05 5.60
N PRO A 11 -13.04 51.95 4.26
CA PRO A 11 -14.25 51.55 3.53
C PRO A 11 -14.51 50.03 3.65
N GLU A 12 -15.80 49.68 3.77
CA GLU A 12 -16.31 48.31 3.66
C GLU A 12 -16.04 47.74 2.26
N ASP A 13 -15.25 46.66 2.22
CA ASP A 13 -14.97 45.87 1.03
C ASP A 13 -16.08 44.81 0.88
N GLN A 14 -17.04 45.08 -0.01
CA GLN A 14 -18.10 44.13 -0.38
C GLN A 14 -17.47 43.01 -1.21
N ARG A 15 -17.15 41.89 -0.57
CA ARG A 15 -16.81 40.65 -1.26
C ARG A 15 -18.09 39.89 -1.60
N GLU A 16 -18.39 39.86 -2.89
CA GLU A 16 -19.38 38.95 -3.47
C GLU A 16 -18.92 37.49 -3.29
N GLU A 17 -19.62 36.75 -2.44
CA GLU A 17 -19.48 35.31 -2.30
C GLU A 17 -20.01 34.61 -3.56
N HIS A 18 -19.12 34.29 -4.49
CA HIS A 18 -19.41 33.33 -5.54
C HIS A 18 -19.46 31.92 -4.95
N GLU A 19 -20.67 31.47 -4.56
CA GLU A 19 -20.97 30.06 -4.30
C GLU A 19 -20.67 29.24 -5.56
N THR A 20 -19.48 28.65 -5.59
CA THR A 20 -19.10 27.68 -6.62
C THR A 20 -19.86 26.39 -6.34
N GLN A 21 -20.88 26.12 -7.17
CA GLN A 21 -21.67 24.89 -7.10
C GLN A 21 -20.75 23.67 -7.14
N LYS A 22 -20.70 22.93 -6.03
CA LYS A 22 -19.92 21.70 -5.92
C LYS A 22 -20.52 20.62 -6.83
N PRO A 23 -19.71 19.85 -7.56
CA PRO A 23 -20.18 18.71 -8.33
C PRO A 23 -20.69 17.63 -7.35
N SER A 24 -22.00 17.48 -7.25
CA SER A 24 -22.65 16.38 -6.51
C SER A 24 -22.93 15.24 -7.48
N VAL A 25 -22.39 14.06 -7.19
CA VAL A 25 -22.62 12.83 -7.96
C VAL A 25 -23.69 12.03 -7.22
N LYS A 26 -24.88 11.93 -7.83
CA LYS A 26 -25.98 11.12 -7.29
C LYS A 26 -25.91 9.72 -7.90
N PHE A 27 -25.79 8.71 -7.03
CA PHE A 27 -25.91 7.31 -7.44
C PHE A 27 -27.36 6.86 -7.20
N ASP A 28 -28.10 6.63 -8.27
CA ASP A 28 -29.40 5.99 -8.20
C ASP A 28 -29.21 4.47 -8.03
N LEU A 29 -29.34 4.00 -6.80
CA LEU A 29 -29.39 2.57 -6.47
C LEU A 29 -30.77 2.02 -6.82
N ALA A 30 -31.07 1.88 -8.11
CA ALA A 30 -32.26 1.19 -8.55
C ALA A 30 -32.13 -0.31 -8.21
N ASN A 31 -32.99 -0.78 -7.29
CA ASN A 31 -33.30 -2.16 -6.94
C ASN A 31 -32.37 -3.23 -7.54
N VAL A 32 -31.33 -3.61 -6.80
CA VAL A 32 -30.69 -4.92 -6.93
C VAL A 32 -31.67 -5.95 -6.36
N ASN A 33 -32.74 -6.23 -7.12
CA ASN A 33 -33.56 -7.41 -6.89
C ASN A 33 -32.66 -8.61 -7.13
N THR A 34 -32.28 -9.26 -6.04
CA THR A 34 -31.59 -10.54 -6.07
C THR A 34 -32.65 -11.58 -6.45
N ASP A 35 -32.84 -11.77 -7.75
CA ASP A 35 -33.72 -12.78 -8.32
C ASP A 35 -33.19 -14.19 -7.99
N HIS A 36 -33.60 -14.73 -6.84
CA HIS A 36 -33.69 -16.18 -6.68
C HIS A 36 -35.07 -16.62 -7.17
N SER A 37 -35.09 -17.12 -8.41
CA SER A 37 -36.22 -17.78 -9.02
C SER A 37 -36.72 -18.94 -8.15
N THR A 38 -38.00 -18.95 -7.79
CA THR A 38 -38.77 -20.19 -7.71
C THR A 38 -40.21 -19.92 -8.14
N GLU A 39 -40.70 -20.85 -8.94
CA GLU A 39 -41.85 -20.83 -9.84
C GLU A 39 -43.24 -20.59 -9.22
N SER A 40 -44.10 -20.02 -10.07
CA SER A 40 -45.55 -20.30 -10.23
C SER A 40 -46.55 -19.80 -9.18
N SER A 41 -47.34 -18.78 -9.54
CA SER A 41 -48.74 -18.93 -10.01
C SER A 41 -49.60 -17.67 -9.82
N ASN A 42 -50.35 -17.34 -10.89
CA ASN A 42 -51.67 -16.70 -10.96
C ASN A 42 -51.97 -15.32 -10.32
N ILE A 43 -52.23 -14.36 -11.23
CA ILE A 43 -53.40 -13.46 -11.36
C ILE A 43 -53.99 -12.88 -10.07
N VAL A 44 -53.94 -11.54 -9.90
CA VAL A 44 -55.09 -10.61 -9.87
C VAL A 44 -54.56 -9.17 -10.03
N GLN A 45 -55.19 -8.41 -10.93
CA GLN A 45 -55.01 -6.96 -11.09
C GLN A 45 -55.62 -6.23 -9.89
N GLN A 46 -54.80 -5.55 -9.10
CA GLN A 46 -55.22 -4.41 -8.27
C GLN A 46 -54.23 -3.27 -8.49
N GLN A 47 -54.72 -2.19 -9.09
CA GLN A 47 -54.07 -0.89 -9.13
C GLN A 47 -54.17 -0.29 -7.74
N GLU A 48 -53.12 -0.44 -6.94
CA GLU A 48 -52.91 0.37 -5.74
C GLU A 48 -51.85 1.43 -6.06
N GLN A 49 -52.19 2.68 -5.73
CA GLN A 49 -51.29 3.82 -5.75
C GLN A 49 -50.21 3.58 -4.69
N GLU A 50 -49.06 3.04 -5.10
CA GLU A 50 -47.86 3.06 -4.27
C GLU A 50 -47.39 4.51 -4.11
N GLU A 51 -47.59 5.06 -2.91
CA GLU A 51 -46.86 6.24 -2.44
C GLU A 51 -45.36 5.92 -2.55
N GLN A 52 -44.70 6.53 -3.54
CA GLN A 52 -43.25 6.45 -3.73
C GLN A 52 -42.55 6.97 -2.48
N LEU A 53 -42.18 6.06 -1.58
CA LEU A 53 -41.28 6.35 -0.47
C LEU A 53 -39.95 6.82 -1.10
N PRO A 54 -39.41 7.97 -0.68
CA PRO A 54 -38.19 8.51 -1.25
C PRO A 54 -37.06 7.49 -1.05
N SER A 55 -36.47 7.05 -2.15
CA SER A 55 -35.33 6.13 -2.14
C SER A 55 -34.23 6.74 -1.27
N PRO A 56 -33.63 5.97 -0.33
CA PRO A 56 -32.53 6.46 0.50
C PRO A 56 -31.36 6.81 -0.41
N SER A 57 -31.18 8.10 -0.70
CA SER A 57 -30.01 8.61 -1.40
C SER A 57 -28.94 8.91 -0.36
N ILE A 58 -27.77 8.29 -0.53
CA ILE A 58 -26.58 8.62 0.25
C ILE A 58 -25.82 9.65 -0.56
N ASP A 59 -25.82 10.89 -0.09
CA ASP A 59 -25.02 11.96 -0.69
C ASP A 59 -23.57 11.80 -0.22
N ILE A 60 -22.76 11.15 -1.05
CA ILE A 60 -21.33 11.02 -0.80
C ILE A 60 -20.68 12.33 -1.24
N ASN A 61 -20.40 13.19 -0.26
CA ASN A 61 -19.61 14.40 -0.48
C ASN A 61 -18.16 13.99 -0.78
N ALA A 62 -17.87 13.74 -2.06
CA ALA A 62 -16.52 13.54 -2.54
C ALA A 62 -15.77 14.87 -2.45
N HIS A 63 -15.05 15.07 -1.34
CA HIS A 63 -14.09 16.16 -1.25
C HIS A 63 -12.91 15.82 -2.16
N MET A 64 -12.55 16.72 -3.08
CA MET A 64 -11.28 16.64 -3.80
C MET A 64 -10.17 16.53 -2.75
N VAL A 65 -9.53 15.37 -2.70
CA VAL A 65 -8.33 15.12 -1.89
C VAL A 65 -7.21 15.90 -2.59
N PRO A 66 -6.57 16.88 -1.93
CA PRO A 66 -5.43 17.57 -2.53
C PRO A 66 -4.34 16.56 -2.91
N ASP A 67 -3.70 16.75 -4.06
CA ASP A 67 -2.58 15.91 -4.53
C ASP A 67 -1.38 15.90 -3.56
N SER A 68 -1.40 16.75 -2.52
CA SER A 68 -0.40 16.80 -1.45
C SER A 68 -0.61 15.76 -0.33
N ILE A 69 -1.68 14.97 -0.37
CA ILE A 69 -1.96 13.90 0.59
C ILE A 69 -1.31 12.61 0.08
N LEU A 70 -0.14 12.29 0.64
CA LEU A 70 0.63 11.09 0.29
C LEU A 70 0.47 9.97 1.31
N VAL A 71 -0.16 10.27 2.45
CA VAL A 71 -0.38 9.36 3.58
C VAL A 71 -1.89 9.28 3.82
N ALA A 72 -2.41 8.07 4.03
CA ALA A 72 -3.85 7.82 4.24
C ALA A 72 -4.43 8.41 5.55
N LEU A 73 -3.58 8.95 6.42
CA LEU A 73 -3.93 9.49 7.74
C LEU A 73 -4.45 10.93 7.61
N LEU A 74 -5.72 11.16 7.89
CA LEU A 74 -6.36 12.48 7.85
C LEU A 74 -5.97 13.33 9.07
N ASP A 75 -6.16 12.77 10.27
CA ASP A 75 -5.65 13.29 11.54
C ASP A 75 -4.39 12.51 11.94
N ARG A 76 -3.30 12.80 11.25
CA ARG A 76 -2.02 12.09 11.38
C ARG A 76 -1.60 11.88 12.83
N GLU A 77 -1.74 12.88 13.69
CA GLU A 77 -1.30 12.75 15.09
C GLU A 77 -2.12 11.70 15.86
N GLN A 78 -3.45 11.76 15.77
CA GLN A 78 -4.32 10.84 16.51
C GLN A 78 -4.30 9.44 15.90
N GLU A 79 -4.34 9.34 14.58
CA GLU A 79 -4.31 8.06 13.89
C GLU A 79 -2.97 7.35 14.10
N MET A 80 -1.83 8.07 14.10
CA MET A 80 -0.54 7.46 14.45
C MET A 80 -0.50 6.92 15.87
N LYS A 81 -1.16 7.57 16.84
CA LYS A 81 -1.26 7.02 18.21
C LYS A 81 -1.99 5.69 18.23
N GLY A 82 -3.11 5.58 17.50
CA GLY A 82 -3.84 4.32 17.35
C GLY A 82 -3.00 3.26 16.65
N LEU A 83 -2.32 3.64 15.56
CA LEU A 83 -1.47 2.75 14.77
C LEU A 83 -0.29 2.20 15.59
N VAL A 84 0.34 3.03 16.44
CA VAL A 84 1.37 2.58 17.39
C VAL A 84 0.81 1.60 18.42
N GLN A 85 -0.37 1.84 18.96
CA GLN A 85 -1.02 0.95 19.93
C GLN A 85 -1.36 -0.42 19.31
N HIS A 86 -1.71 -0.47 18.04
CA HIS A 86 -2.01 -1.73 17.34
C HIS A 86 -0.76 -2.49 16.90
N ASN A 87 0.37 -1.80 16.70
CA ASN A 87 1.60 -2.37 16.14
C ASN A 87 2.79 -2.28 17.11
N LEU A 88 2.53 -2.53 18.41
CA LEU A 88 3.51 -2.32 19.48
C LEU A 88 4.84 -3.05 19.25
N SER A 89 4.82 -4.29 18.75
CA SER A 89 6.02 -5.09 18.50
C SER A 89 6.95 -4.42 17.48
N PHE A 90 6.39 -3.87 16.42
CA PHE A 90 7.12 -3.14 15.38
C PHE A 90 7.77 -1.87 15.96
N PHE A 91 7.01 -1.03 16.66
CA PHE A 91 7.53 0.20 17.25
C PHE A 91 8.52 -0.05 18.40
N GLN A 92 8.35 -1.11 19.18
CA GLN A 92 9.34 -1.54 20.16
C GLN A 92 10.66 -1.95 19.48
N SER A 93 10.59 -2.61 18.33
CA SER A 93 11.78 -2.97 17.55
C SER A 93 12.51 -1.72 17.06
N ILE A 94 11.78 -0.74 16.50
CA ILE A 94 12.36 0.57 16.14
C ILE A 94 13.02 1.24 17.35
N GLN A 95 12.32 1.27 18.50
CA GLN A 95 12.84 1.87 19.72
C GLN A 95 14.15 1.21 20.19
N GLN A 96 14.25 -0.11 20.08
CA GLN A 96 15.47 -0.85 20.42
C GLN A 96 16.63 -0.49 19.47
N HIS A 97 16.37 -0.29 18.18
CA HIS A 97 17.40 0.08 17.21
C HIS A 97 17.89 1.52 17.35
N LEU A 98 16.98 2.48 17.53
CA LEU A 98 17.32 3.91 17.66
C LEU A 98 17.98 4.24 19.01
N GLY A 99 17.60 3.51 20.06
CA GLY A 99 18.01 3.81 21.42
C GLY A 99 17.35 5.09 21.98
N PRO A 100 17.60 5.42 23.26
CA PRO A 100 16.79 6.41 23.98
C PRO A 100 16.88 7.84 23.44
N ALA A 101 18.05 8.24 22.93
CA ALA A 101 18.28 9.60 22.45
C ALA A 101 17.57 9.85 21.11
N GLN A 102 17.78 8.97 20.13
CA GLN A 102 17.15 9.10 18.81
C GLN A 102 15.65 8.78 18.85
N TRP A 103 15.20 7.92 19.79
CA TRP A 103 13.78 7.64 19.97
C TRP A 103 12.96 8.88 20.30
N GLN A 104 13.47 9.81 21.13
CA GLN A 104 12.75 11.05 21.43
C GLN A 104 12.56 11.93 20.19
N ASP A 105 13.59 12.00 19.34
CA ASP A 105 13.51 12.73 18.07
C ASP A 105 12.54 12.05 17.09
N PHE A 106 12.59 10.72 17.02
CA PHE A 106 11.66 9.92 16.23
C PHE A 106 10.21 10.11 16.68
N GLU A 107 9.93 9.99 17.97
CA GLU A 107 8.59 10.14 18.55
C GLU A 107 8.01 11.53 18.29
N ARG A 108 8.85 12.57 18.40
CA ARG A 108 8.48 13.94 18.07
C ARG A 108 8.09 14.11 16.61
N ILE A 109 8.82 13.47 15.68
CA ILE A 109 8.49 13.51 14.25
C ILE A 109 7.25 12.65 13.97
N LEU A 110 7.15 11.47 14.58
CA LEU A 110 6.07 10.50 14.40
C LEU A 110 4.70 11.11 14.68
N TYR A 111 4.58 11.86 15.78
CA TYR A 111 3.33 12.52 16.19
C TYR A 111 3.19 13.97 15.68
N CYS A 112 4.05 14.38 14.74
CA CYS A 112 3.99 15.72 14.16
C CYS A 112 2.81 15.83 13.18
N GLY A 113 1.86 16.73 13.47
CA GLY A 113 0.68 16.96 12.64
C GLY A 113 1.00 17.53 11.25
N ARG A 114 0.07 17.34 10.30
CA ARG A 114 0.24 17.76 8.88
C ARG A 114 0.44 19.26 8.68
N GLN A 115 -0.02 20.08 9.62
CA GLN A 115 0.19 21.53 9.59
C GLN A 115 1.64 21.94 9.89
N GLN A 116 2.42 21.07 10.52
CA GLN A 116 3.82 21.34 10.89
C GLN A 116 4.81 20.75 9.89
N LEU A 117 4.53 19.54 9.38
CA LEU A 117 5.33 18.88 8.35
C LEU A 117 4.42 18.33 7.26
N SER A 118 4.73 18.64 6.00
CA SER A 118 4.07 17.98 4.86
C SER A 118 4.35 16.48 4.87
N ASP A 119 3.49 15.68 4.22
CA ASP A 119 3.66 14.22 4.20
C ASP A 119 5.03 13.80 3.66
N LYS A 120 5.49 14.46 2.59
CA LYS A 120 6.84 14.24 2.02
C LYS A 120 7.96 14.56 3.01
N GLN A 121 7.91 15.72 3.65
CA GLN A 121 8.93 16.12 4.64
C GLN A 121 8.91 15.23 5.89
N TRP A 122 7.72 14.81 6.31
CA TRP A 122 7.53 13.89 7.42
C TRP A 122 8.16 12.54 7.11
N MET A 123 7.88 11.96 5.94
CA MET A 123 8.46 10.69 5.55
C MET A 123 9.98 10.76 5.39
N THR A 124 10.51 11.78 4.71
CA THR A 124 11.98 11.93 4.56
C THR A 124 12.69 11.98 5.92
N LYS A 125 12.12 12.65 6.93
CA LYS A 125 12.71 12.68 8.27
C LYS A 125 12.64 11.35 9.00
N ILE A 126 11.58 10.58 8.79
CA ILE A 126 11.45 9.21 9.31
C ILE A 126 12.50 8.31 8.65
N GLU A 127 12.67 8.41 7.33
CA GLU A 127 13.71 7.70 6.57
C GLU A 127 15.11 8.03 7.07
N ASP A 128 15.44 9.31 7.26
CA ASP A 128 16.74 9.76 7.76
C ASP A 128 17.08 9.16 9.14
N LEU A 129 16.08 9.02 10.02
CA LEU A 129 16.26 8.40 11.33
C LEU A 129 16.41 6.88 11.24
N LEU A 130 15.75 6.25 10.27
CA LEU A 130 15.74 4.81 10.05
C LEU A 130 16.76 4.33 9.00
N ASP A 131 17.68 5.19 8.54
CA ASP A 131 18.68 4.88 7.51
C ASP A 131 19.53 3.64 7.86
N GLN A 132 19.79 3.41 9.15
CA GLN A 132 20.53 2.23 9.61
C GLN A 132 19.76 0.92 9.49
N VAL A 133 18.44 0.97 9.32
CA VAL A 133 17.55 -0.21 9.23
C VAL A 133 16.53 -0.05 8.09
N PRO A 134 16.98 -0.08 6.81
CA PRO A 134 16.12 0.21 5.66
C PRO A 134 14.87 -0.69 5.53
N CYS A 135 14.94 -1.93 6.02
CA CYS A 135 13.76 -2.82 6.00
C CYS A 135 12.60 -2.27 6.84
N MET A 136 12.88 -1.55 7.93
CA MET A 136 11.83 -0.95 8.78
C MET A 136 11.16 0.24 8.10
N VAL A 137 11.85 0.96 7.23
CA VAL A 137 11.27 2.04 6.42
C VAL A 137 10.19 1.49 5.49
N GLY A 138 10.46 0.38 4.82
CA GLY A 138 9.49 -0.27 3.93
C GLY A 138 8.20 -0.65 4.66
N THR A 139 8.34 -1.37 5.78
CA THR A 139 7.20 -1.74 6.64
C THR A 139 6.48 -0.50 7.18
N PHE A 140 7.19 0.56 7.56
CA PHE A 140 6.58 1.80 8.03
C PHE A 140 5.74 2.47 6.93
N LYS A 141 6.28 2.61 5.72
CA LYS A 141 5.57 3.18 4.56
C LYS A 141 4.30 2.42 4.25
N GLU A 142 4.37 1.09 4.23
CA GLU A 142 3.20 0.23 4.03
C GLU A 142 2.16 0.46 5.12
N LEU A 143 2.59 0.48 6.37
CA LEU A 143 1.71 0.61 7.54
C LEU A 143 0.93 1.93 7.55
N VAL A 144 1.55 3.02 7.10
CA VAL A 144 0.90 4.35 7.04
C VAL A 144 0.25 4.63 5.68
N GLY A 145 0.38 3.70 4.72
CA GLY A 145 -0.13 3.85 3.37
C GLY A 145 0.52 5.00 2.61
N TYR A 146 1.85 5.14 2.71
CA TYR A 146 2.60 6.17 1.99
C TYR A 146 2.83 5.78 0.53
N VAL A 147 2.49 6.68 -0.39
CA VAL A 147 2.75 6.52 -1.83
C VAL A 147 3.89 7.46 -2.23
N ASP A 148 5.00 6.91 -2.72
CA ASP A 148 6.14 7.71 -3.18
C ASP A 148 5.78 8.45 -4.48
N ASP A 149 5.89 9.78 -4.49
CA ASP A 149 5.65 10.60 -5.70
C ASP A 149 6.72 10.40 -6.80
N ASP A 150 7.89 9.87 -6.45
CA ASP A 150 9.04 9.79 -7.36
C ASP A 150 8.94 8.67 -8.42
N VAL A 151 7.89 7.85 -8.40
CA VAL A 151 7.61 6.89 -9.49
C VAL A 151 6.98 7.56 -10.73
N GLY A 152 6.71 8.86 -10.66
CA GLY A 152 5.82 9.56 -11.59
C GLY A 152 6.39 10.12 -12.90
N THR A 153 7.60 9.79 -13.39
CA THR A 153 8.03 10.43 -14.66
C THR A 153 8.68 9.64 -15.79
N ASN A 154 9.17 8.40 -15.69
CA ASN A 154 9.79 7.76 -16.87
C ASN A 154 9.88 6.22 -16.85
N ASN A 155 8.83 5.47 -16.49
CA ASN A 155 8.85 4.05 -16.86
C ASN A 155 7.45 3.47 -17.06
N ASP A 156 7.25 2.87 -18.23
CA ASP A 156 6.05 2.18 -18.67
C ASP A 156 5.48 1.26 -17.58
N GLY A 157 4.36 1.66 -16.99
CA GLY A 157 3.21 0.81 -16.62
C GLY A 157 3.44 -0.55 -15.92
N ASN A 158 4.58 -0.79 -15.26
CA ASN A 158 4.78 -2.05 -14.54
C ASN A 158 4.27 -1.90 -13.10
N VAL A 159 2.97 -2.13 -12.92
CA VAL A 159 2.18 -2.01 -11.67
C VAL A 159 2.64 -3.00 -10.56
N ASN A 160 3.73 -3.73 -10.75
CA ASN A 160 4.16 -4.81 -9.86
C ASN A 160 5.43 -4.53 -9.05
N ASP A 161 5.89 -3.27 -8.94
CA ASP A 161 7.05 -2.96 -8.10
C ASP A 161 6.66 -2.92 -6.61
N TYR A 162 6.42 -4.09 -6.01
CA TYR A 162 6.18 -4.24 -4.59
C TYR A 162 7.49 -3.98 -3.83
N PRO A 163 7.61 -2.87 -3.06
CA PRO A 163 8.87 -2.48 -2.42
C PRO A 163 9.42 -3.56 -1.48
N PHE A 164 8.53 -4.31 -0.82
CA PHE A 164 8.89 -5.43 0.05
C PHE A 164 9.70 -6.52 -0.67
N LEU A 165 9.30 -6.88 -1.89
CA LEU A 165 9.93 -7.96 -2.66
C LEU A 165 11.32 -7.58 -3.19
N ASN A 166 11.70 -6.30 -3.15
CA ASN A 166 13.03 -5.86 -3.58
C ASN A 166 14.14 -6.21 -2.58
N HIS A 167 13.80 -6.48 -1.32
CA HIS A 167 14.75 -6.81 -0.26
C HIS A 167 14.96 -8.32 -0.05
N VAL A 168 14.14 -9.17 -0.66
CA VAL A 168 14.22 -10.62 -0.47
C VAL A 168 15.52 -11.18 -1.05
N ASP A 169 16.40 -11.72 -0.18
CA ASP A 169 17.58 -12.44 -0.62
C ASP A 169 17.23 -13.87 -1.02
N LEU A 170 17.14 -14.10 -2.33
CA LEU A 170 16.82 -15.42 -2.89
C LEU A 170 17.68 -16.56 -2.33
N CYS A 171 18.93 -16.30 -1.91
CA CYS A 171 19.82 -17.33 -1.41
C CYS A 171 19.42 -17.86 -0.02
N HIS A 172 18.63 -17.13 0.76
CA HIS A 172 18.24 -17.52 2.12
C HIS A 172 17.53 -18.87 2.17
N ILE A 173 16.68 -19.18 1.18
CA ILE A 173 15.95 -20.46 1.12
C ILE A 173 16.89 -21.67 1.07
N ARG A 174 18.14 -21.51 0.61
CA ARG A 174 19.11 -22.61 0.52
C ARG A 174 19.65 -23.06 1.87
N ARG A 175 19.44 -22.28 2.93
CA ARG A 175 19.74 -22.68 4.32
C ARG A 175 18.75 -23.72 4.86
N TYR A 176 17.64 -23.92 4.17
CA TYR A 176 16.54 -24.82 4.54
C TYR A 176 16.36 -25.92 3.48
N PRO A 177 17.27 -26.90 3.39
CA PRO A 177 17.24 -27.92 2.35
C PRO A 177 15.97 -28.78 2.37
N GLU A 178 15.35 -28.98 3.53
CA GLU A 178 14.06 -29.66 3.68
C GLU A 178 12.90 -28.86 3.07
N ARG A 179 12.86 -27.53 3.26
CA ARG A 179 11.88 -26.64 2.61
C ARG A 179 12.08 -26.65 1.10
N LEU A 180 13.32 -26.58 0.63
CA LEU A 180 13.63 -26.76 -0.80
C LEU A 180 13.19 -28.13 -1.32
N HIS A 181 13.40 -29.23 -0.59
CA HIS A 181 12.95 -30.54 -1.04
C HIS A 181 11.42 -30.64 -1.16
N ALA A 182 10.68 -29.98 -0.27
CA ALA A 182 9.21 -29.91 -0.31
C ALA A 182 8.67 -28.85 -1.28
N PHE A 183 9.51 -27.95 -1.80
CA PHE A 183 9.11 -26.75 -2.55
C PHE A 183 8.16 -27.04 -3.71
N LYS A 184 8.43 -28.11 -4.48
CA LYS A 184 7.58 -28.50 -5.61
C LYS A 184 6.19 -29.00 -5.20
N SER A 185 6.11 -29.70 -4.07
CA SER A 185 4.84 -30.17 -3.52
C SER A 185 4.07 -29.08 -2.77
N SER A 186 4.77 -28.16 -2.12
CA SER A 186 4.16 -27.06 -1.36
C SER A 186 3.63 -25.95 -2.26
N TYR A 187 4.32 -25.68 -3.38
CA TYR A 187 3.99 -24.59 -4.30
C TYR A 187 3.70 -25.07 -5.74
N PRO A 188 2.79 -26.04 -5.95
CA PRO A 188 2.56 -26.62 -7.27
C PRO A 188 2.15 -25.58 -8.31
N GLN A 189 1.41 -24.54 -7.90
CA GLN A 189 0.96 -23.48 -8.79
C GLN A 189 2.11 -22.67 -9.39
N PHE A 190 3.17 -22.39 -8.62
CA PHE A 190 4.36 -21.71 -9.12
C PHE A 190 5.02 -22.49 -10.27
N PHE A 191 5.14 -23.81 -10.11
CA PHE A 191 5.71 -24.68 -11.14
C PHE A 191 4.80 -24.80 -12.37
N ILE A 192 3.48 -24.82 -12.19
CA ILE A 192 2.52 -24.78 -13.30
C ILE A 192 2.67 -23.48 -14.08
N ASN A 193 2.73 -22.32 -13.40
CA ASN A 193 2.93 -21.02 -14.03
C ASN A 193 4.27 -20.98 -14.79
N CYS A 194 5.35 -21.48 -14.19
CA CYS A 194 6.65 -21.59 -14.84
C CYS A 194 6.59 -22.47 -16.11
N GLN A 195 5.92 -23.62 -16.06
CA GLN A 195 5.79 -24.51 -17.23
C GLN A 195 4.97 -23.89 -18.37
N GLN A 196 3.98 -23.05 -18.04
CA GLN A 196 3.14 -22.37 -19.04
C GLN A 196 3.84 -21.17 -19.68
N THR A 197 4.71 -20.49 -18.93
CA THR A 197 5.37 -19.25 -19.38
C THR A 197 6.78 -19.46 -19.92
N LEU A 198 7.54 -20.41 -19.38
CA LEU A 198 8.95 -20.62 -19.73
C LEU A 198 9.10 -21.65 -20.87
N PRO A 199 10.08 -21.47 -21.78
CA PRO A 199 10.50 -22.53 -22.69
C PRO A 199 10.92 -23.79 -21.93
N LYS A 200 10.67 -24.96 -22.51
CA LYS A 200 10.95 -26.26 -21.86
C LYS A 200 12.40 -26.41 -21.39
N ASP A 201 13.36 -25.91 -22.17
CA ASP A 201 14.78 -25.95 -21.80
C ASP A 201 15.08 -25.03 -20.62
N THR A 202 14.50 -23.82 -20.62
CA THR A 202 14.61 -22.86 -19.51
C THR A 202 14.00 -23.42 -18.23
N MET A 203 12.83 -24.06 -18.32
CA MET A 203 12.19 -24.71 -17.18
C MET A 203 13.06 -25.81 -16.57
N SER A 204 13.69 -26.63 -17.41
CA SER A 204 14.60 -27.70 -16.96
C SER A 204 15.85 -27.14 -16.28
N ILE A 205 16.41 -26.05 -16.79
CA ILE A 205 17.53 -25.34 -16.16
C ILE A 205 17.11 -24.71 -14.83
N LEU A 206 15.94 -24.07 -14.78
CA LEU A 206 15.42 -23.47 -13.55
C LEU A 206 15.22 -24.53 -12.48
N GLU A 207 14.56 -25.65 -12.81
CA GLU A 207 14.28 -26.74 -11.89
C GLU A 207 15.57 -27.37 -11.34
N SER A 208 16.51 -27.71 -12.22
CA SER A 208 17.81 -28.25 -11.79
C SER A 208 18.59 -27.27 -10.92
N THR A 209 18.57 -25.98 -11.25
CA THR A 209 19.25 -24.93 -10.46
C THR A 209 18.62 -24.79 -9.08
N LEU A 210 17.28 -24.68 -8.99
CA LEU A 210 16.55 -24.52 -7.72
C LEU A 210 16.92 -25.60 -6.70
N PHE A 211 17.03 -26.86 -7.13
CA PHE A 211 17.34 -27.99 -6.26
C PHE A 211 18.83 -28.33 -6.16
N THR A 212 19.74 -27.52 -6.73
CA THR A 212 21.18 -27.78 -6.64
C THR A 212 21.72 -27.46 -5.24
N PRO A 213 22.39 -28.40 -4.55
CA PRO A 213 22.96 -28.18 -3.21
C PRO A 213 24.02 -27.05 -3.17
N ILE A 214 24.15 -26.38 -2.02
CA ILE A 214 25.16 -25.31 -1.80
C ILE A 214 26.58 -25.80 -2.09
N SER A 215 26.88 -27.07 -1.81
CA SER A 215 28.19 -27.68 -2.08
C SER A 215 28.57 -27.76 -3.55
N GLN A 216 27.60 -27.73 -4.47
CA GLN A 216 27.83 -27.83 -5.91
C GLN A 216 27.78 -26.48 -6.63
N LEU A 217 27.04 -25.52 -6.07
CA LEU A 217 26.83 -24.21 -6.69
C LEU A 217 26.83 -23.13 -5.61
N SER A 218 27.75 -22.17 -5.71
CA SER A 218 27.80 -21.05 -4.76
C SER A 218 26.56 -20.16 -4.87
N ASP A 219 26.21 -19.47 -3.78
CA ASP A 219 25.03 -18.60 -3.73
C ASP A 219 25.02 -17.52 -4.81
N ASN A 220 26.18 -16.89 -5.08
CA ASN A 220 26.31 -15.89 -6.14
C ASN A 220 26.02 -16.49 -7.53
N GLN A 221 26.50 -17.71 -7.80
CA GLN A 221 26.24 -18.40 -9.07
C GLN A 221 24.78 -18.83 -9.17
N TRP A 222 24.23 -19.41 -8.11
CA TRP A 222 22.84 -19.84 -8.04
C TRP A 222 21.90 -18.65 -8.29
N LYS A 223 22.06 -17.55 -7.55
CA LYS A 223 21.29 -16.31 -7.70
C LYS A 223 21.43 -15.73 -9.09
N GLY A 224 22.64 -15.74 -9.65
CA GLY A 224 22.91 -15.28 -11.01
C GLY A 224 22.14 -16.08 -12.07
N ILE A 225 22.10 -17.41 -11.95
CA ILE A 225 21.36 -18.29 -12.87
C ILE A 225 19.85 -18.07 -12.73
N ILE A 226 19.32 -18.07 -11.50
CA ILE A 226 17.89 -17.81 -11.26
C ILE A 226 17.48 -16.45 -11.85
N LYS A 227 18.23 -15.38 -11.54
CA LYS A 227 17.96 -14.04 -12.10
C LYS A 227 18.02 -14.03 -13.61
N LYS A 228 19.03 -14.66 -14.22
CA LYS A 228 19.18 -14.71 -15.68
C LYS A 228 17.97 -15.34 -16.37
N HIS A 229 17.36 -16.37 -15.78
CA HIS A 229 16.25 -17.09 -16.40
C HIS A 229 14.87 -16.51 -16.05
N LEU A 230 14.72 -15.86 -14.90
CA LEU A 230 13.44 -15.28 -14.46
C LEU A 230 13.32 -13.77 -14.69
N SER A 231 14.41 -13.02 -14.94
CA SER A 231 14.33 -11.57 -15.20
C SER A 231 13.46 -11.17 -16.39
N PRO A 232 13.33 -11.96 -17.48
CA PRO A 232 12.38 -11.64 -18.55
C PRO A 232 10.91 -11.83 -18.15
N TYR A 233 10.65 -12.42 -16.98
CA TYR A 233 9.34 -12.83 -16.49
C TYR A 233 9.12 -12.28 -15.07
N PRO A 234 8.96 -10.95 -14.90
CA PRO A 234 8.91 -10.31 -13.58
C PRO A 234 7.88 -10.95 -12.65
N ASN A 235 6.69 -11.26 -13.14
CA ASN A 235 5.64 -11.93 -12.36
C ASN A 235 6.10 -13.25 -11.72
N LEU A 236 6.92 -14.05 -12.42
CA LEU A 236 7.47 -15.30 -11.87
C LEU A 236 8.59 -15.03 -10.86
N MET A 237 9.40 -14.01 -11.09
CA MET A 237 10.42 -13.58 -10.13
C MET A 237 9.77 -13.12 -8.83
N ASP A 238 8.70 -12.33 -8.91
CA ASP A 238 7.99 -11.80 -7.75
C ASP A 238 7.29 -12.93 -6.99
N GLN A 239 6.62 -13.86 -7.67
CA GLN A 239 6.09 -15.08 -7.04
C GLN A 239 7.18 -15.89 -6.33
N LEU A 240 8.36 -16.05 -6.94
CA LEU A 240 9.46 -16.77 -6.29
C LEU A 240 9.97 -16.03 -5.03
N LYS A 241 10.10 -14.70 -5.10
CA LYS A 241 10.50 -13.89 -3.95
C LYS A 241 9.48 -13.95 -2.83
N GLU A 242 8.19 -13.87 -3.15
CA GLU A 242 7.10 -13.97 -2.18
C GLU A 242 7.13 -15.33 -1.46
N ILE A 243 7.26 -16.42 -2.21
CA ILE A 243 7.39 -17.76 -1.63
C ILE A 243 8.62 -17.86 -0.73
N ILE A 244 9.76 -17.31 -1.15
CA ILE A 244 10.99 -17.34 -0.35
C ILE A 244 10.85 -16.49 0.91
N ALA A 245 10.21 -15.32 0.83
CA ALA A 245 9.94 -14.48 2.00
C ALA A 245 9.07 -15.26 3.00
N TYR A 246 7.97 -15.84 2.54
CA TYR A 246 7.08 -16.66 3.38
C TYR A 246 7.82 -17.85 4.04
N GLU A 247 8.61 -18.59 3.27
CA GLU A 247 9.37 -19.74 3.78
C GLU A 247 10.56 -19.37 4.67
N VAL A 248 10.99 -18.11 4.74
CA VAL A 248 12.13 -17.69 5.58
C VAL A 248 11.66 -16.91 6.80
N ASP A 249 10.57 -16.15 6.70
CA ASP A 249 10.03 -15.33 7.79
C ASP A 249 9.21 -16.12 8.82
N ASP A 250 8.80 -17.37 8.51
CA ASP A 250 8.10 -18.29 9.44
C ASP A 250 9.02 -18.87 10.56
N GLU A 251 10.17 -18.25 10.86
CA GLU A 251 11.09 -18.58 11.98
C GLU A 251 11.21 -17.44 13.00
#